data_AF-A0A8J2I308-F1
#
_entry.id   AF-A0A8J2I308-F1
#
_cell.length_a   1.000
_cell.length_b   1.000
_cell.length_c   1.000
_cell.angle_alpha   90.00
_cell.angle_beta   90.00
_cell.angle_gamma   90.00
#
_symmetry.space_group_name_H-M   'P 1'
#
loop_
_entity.id
_entity.type
_entity.pdbx_description
1 polymer ?
#
loop_
_entity_poly.entity_id
_entity_poly.type
_entity_poly.pdbx_seq_one_letter_code
_entity_poly.pdbx_strand_id
1 'polypeptide(L)'
;MADAQVFEETFSITSINNEKYDRVSRLHGTSTDSQITMSLDINHELFPVEVGQTISLVLATTLALDGSSKGENDSMWRSVGKQGVTTLADMYDYVCYGKNYRMEGGDGDIIKYFASFGGLLLYMEGPHRKLSGLKIDDIYMLIKHS
;
A
#
# COMPACT_ATOMS: atom_id res chain seq x y z
N MET A 1 -8.77 -19.47 -6.58
CA MET A 1 -8.63 -18.43 -5.54
C MET A 1 -7.89 -17.29 -6.20
N ALA A 2 -8.61 -16.23 -6.60
CA ALA A 2 -7.96 -15.04 -7.11
C ALA A 2 -7.32 -14.37 -5.90
N ASP A 3 -6.00 -14.40 -5.81
CA ASP A 3 -5.29 -13.73 -4.73
C ASP A 3 -5.50 -12.23 -4.91
N ALA A 4 -6.40 -11.67 -4.11
CA ALA A 4 -6.74 -10.26 -4.16
C ALA A 4 -5.53 -9.39 -3.81
N GLN A 5 -4.61 -9.94 -3.02
CA GLN A 5 -3.37 -9.33 -2.58
C GLN A 5 -2.28 -9.64 -3.62
N VAL A 6 -1.69 -8.59 -4.16
CA VAL A 6 -0.63 -8.70 -5.18
C VAL A 6 0.76 -8.50 -4.58
N PHE A 7 0.82 -7.95 -3.38
CA PHE A 7 2.05 -7.66 -2.67
C PHE A 7 1.77 -7.59 -1.18
N GLU A 8 2.59 -8.24 -0.37
CA GLU A 8 2.59 -8.15 1.09
C GLU A 8 4.04 -8.12 1.54
N GLU A 9 4.39 -7.11 2.34
CA GLU A 9 5.75 -6.96 2.86
C GLU A 9 5.72 -6.19 4.18
N THR A 10 6.64 -6.53 5.08
CA THR A 10 6.79 -5.83 6.36
C THR A 10 7.97 -4.88 6.29
N PHE A 11 7.74 -3.62 6.62
CA PHE A 11 8.73 -2.56 6.59
C PHE A 11 9.04 -2.04 7.99
N SER A 12 10.32 -1.95 8.30
CA SER A 12 10.81 -1.25 9.48
C SER A 12 11.03 0.23 9.14
N ILE A 13 10.38 1.14 9.87
CA ILE A 13 10.49 2.57 9.66
C ILE A 13 11.84 3.06 10.18
N THR A 14 12.66 3.60 9.28
CA THR A 14 14.01 4.08 9.60
C THR A 14 14.04 5.59 9.83
N SER A 15 13.16 6.34 9.17
CA SER A 15 13.10 7.79 9.28
C SER A 15 11.72 8.31 8.92
N ILE A 16 11.34 9.45 9.50
CA ILE A 16 10.07 10.13 9.25
C ILE A 16 10.38 11.59 8.97
N ASN A 17 9.87 12.11 7.86
CA ASN A 17 9.97 13.53 7.51
C ASN A 17 8.59 14.18 7.55
N ASN A 18 8.39 15.09 8.50
CA ASN A 18 7.16 15.86 8.67
C ASN A 18 7.39 17.38 8.57
N GLU A 19 8.56 17.82 8.09
CA GLU A 19 8.96 19.24 8.17
C GLU A 19 8.12 20.17 7.29
N LYS A 20 7.53 19.63 6.21
CA LYS A 20 6.84 20.43 5.18
C LYS A 20 5.33 20.47 5.34
N TYR A 21 4.74 19.51 6.03
CA TYR A 21 3.29 19.33 6.05
C TYR A 21 2.81 19.09 7.48
N ASP A 22 1.72 19.78 7.84
CA ASP A 22 1.15 19.75 9.19
C ASP A 22 0.55 18.38 9.54
N ARG A 23 -0.05 17.69 8.56
CA ARG A 23 -0.81 16.44 8.75
C ARG A 23 -0.29 15.24 7.97
N VAL A 24 0.71 15.45 7.12
CA VAL A 24 1.27 14.40 6.26
C VAL A 24 2.73 14.20 6.61
N SER A 25 3.14 12.96 6.76
CA SER A 25 4.55 12.62 6.94
C SER A 25 4.99 11.66 5.86
N ARG A 26 6.21 11.89 5.38
CA ARG A 26 6.90 10.96 4.50
C ARG A 26 7.68 9.98 5.35
N LEU A 27 7.21 8.75 5.39
CA LEU A 27 7.91 7.64 6.02
C LEU A 27 8.96 7.11 5.06
N HIS A 28 10.13 6.80 5.60
CA HIS A 28 11.16 6.00 4.95
C HIS A 28 11.31 4.70 5.73
N GLY A 29 11.25 3.58 5.03
CA GLY A 29 11.35 2.26 5.63
C GLY A 29 12.07 1.28 4.72
N THR A 30 12.55 0.21 5.34
CA THR A 30 13.23 -0.88 4.65
C THR A 30 12.53 -2.19 5.01
N SER A 31 12.36 -3.09 4.04
CA SER A 31 11.81 -4.42 4.27
C SER A 31 12.67 -5.18 5.29
N THR A 32 12.07 -6.14 6.00
CA THR A 32 12.77 -7.03 6.94
C THR A 32 13.96 -7.76 6.30
N ASP A 33 13.88 -8.10 5.02
CA ASP A 33 14.98 -8.73 4.27
C ASP A 33 16.07 -7.74 3.83
N SER A 34 15.89 -6.44 4.09
CA SER A 34 16.74 -5.33 3.60
C SER A 34 16.87 -5.25 2.07
N GLN A 35 15.97 -5.89 1.32
CA GLN A 35 15.99 -5.93 -0.15
C GLN A 35 15.13 -4.86 -0.81
N ILE A 36 14.11 -4.37 -0.09
CA ILE A 36 13.17 -3.37 -0.60
C ILE A 36 13.27 -2.13 0.26
N THR A 37 13.43 -0.97 -0.38
CA THR A 37 13.29 0.33 0.27
C THR A 37 11.94 0.94 -0.12
N MET A 38 11.30 1.61 0.83
CA MET A 38 10.00 2.24 0.64
C MET A 38 10.06 3.68 1.13
N SER A 39 9.43 4.58 0.37
CA SER A 39 9.06 5.92 0.83
C SER A 39 7.57 6.10 0.63
N LEU A 40 6.84 6.36 1.71
CA LEU A 40 5.39 6.45 1.70
C LEU A 40 4.92 7.73 2.40
N ASP A 41 4.07 8.50 1.73
CA ASP A 41 3.35 9.60 2.36
C ASP A 41 2.10 9.06 3.08
N ILE A 42 1.97 9.33 4.38
CA ILE A 42 0.79 8.97 5.17
C ILE A 42 0.23 10.17 5.92
N ASN A 43 -1.05 10.11 6.26
CA ASN A 43 -1.64 11.03 7.21
C ASN A 43 -1.36 10.54 8.65
N HIS A 44 -0.39 11.18 9.32
CA HIS A 44 0.04 10.78 10.66
C HIS A 44 -0.96 11.17 11.77
N GLU A 45 -1.95 12.01 11.47
CA GLU A 45 -3.05 12.34 12.40
C GLU A 45 -4.02 11.17 12.55
N LEU A 46 -4.24 10.43 11.45
CA LEU A 46 -5.12 9.25 11.43
C LEU A 46 -4.37 7.97 11.81
N PHE A 47 -3.12 7.84 11.36
CA PHE A 47 -2.29 6.67 11.59
C PHE A 47 -0.92 7.09 12.14
N PRO A 48 -0.79 7.26 13.46
CA PRO A 48 0.46 7.69 14.08
C PRO A 48 1.51 6.59 13.95
N VAL A 49 2.68 6.93 13.41
CA VAL A 49 3.80 6.00 13.23
C VAL A 49 5.05 6.61 13.84
N GLU A 50 5.83 5.79 14.53
CA GLU A 50 7.09 6.20 15.14
C GLU A 50 8.31 5.59 14.43
N VAL A 51 9.46 6.26 14.53
CA VAL A 51 10.72 5.73 14.01
C VAL A 51 11.10 4.47 14.80
N GLY A 52 11.47 3.40 14.10
CA GLY A 52 11.79 2.10 14.69
C GLY A 52 10.59 1.15 14.76
N GLN A 53 9.39 1.62 14.47
CA GLN A 53 8.20 0.76 14.40
C GLN A 53 8.18 -0.05 13.10
N THR A 54 7.58 -1.23 13.15
CA THR A 54 7.33 -2.10 12.00
C THR A 54 5.89 -1.95 11.52
N ILE A 55 5.70 -1.76 10.23
CA ILE A 55 4.39 -1.72 9.59
C ILE A 55 4.29 -2.82 8.54
N SER A 56 3.13 -3.47 8.48
CA SER A 56 2.82 -4.44 7.43
C SER A 56 2.05 -3.71 6.33
N LEU A 57 2.63 -3.66 5.13
CA LEU A 57 2.02 -3.05 3.95
C LEU A 57 1.57 -4.14 2.99
N VAL A 58 0.30 -4.08 2.62
CA VAL A 58 -0.32 -4.98 1.65
C VAL A 58 -0.91 -4.15 0.53
N LEU A 59 -0.64 -4.53 -0.71
CA LEU A 59 -1.27 -3.97 -1.88
C LEU A 59 -2.23 -5.01 -2.47
N ALA A 60 -3.46 -4.59 -2.73
CA ALA A 60 -4.51 -5.45 -3.26
C ALA A 60 -5.21 -4.81 -4.46
N THR A 61 -5.65 -5.65 -5.41
CA THR A 61 -6.44 -5.19 -6.57
C THR A 61 -7.94 -5.07 -6.25
N THR A 62 -8.41 -5.81 -5.23
CA THR A 62 -9.80 -5.79 -4.78
C THR A 62 -9.89 -5.91 -3.27
N LEU A 63 -10.91 -5.29 -2.67
CA LEU A 63 -11.22 -5.41 -1.25
C LEU A 63 -12.18 -6.57 -0.94
N ALA A 64 -12.73 -7.21 -1.98
CA ALA A 64 -13.64 -8.35 -1.83
C ALA A 64 -12.86 -9.58 -1.38
N LEU A 65 -13.29 -10.20 -0.27
CA LEU A 65 -12.68 -11.45 0.23
C LEU A 65 -12.78 -12.61 -0.78
N ASP A 66 -13.76 -12.56 -1.68
CA ASP A 66 -14.02 -13.60 -2.67
C ASP A 66 -13.23 -13.40 -3.99
N GLY A 67 -12.48 -12.30 -4.13
CA GLY A 67 -11.71 -12.01 -5.34
C GLY A 67 -12.57 -11.67 -6.56
N SER A 68 -13.87 -11.41 -6.37
CA SER A 68 -14.77 -10.94 -7.42
C SER A 68 -14.35 -9.54 -7.86
N SER A 69 -13.72 -9.47 -9.04
CA SER A 69 -13.42 -8.23 -9.74
C SER A 69 -14.72 -7.47 -10.01
N LYS A 70 -14.78 -6.21 -9.55
CA LYS A 70 -15.75 -5.18 -9.94
C LYS A 70 -17.12 -5.78 -10.30
N GLY A 71 -17.91 -6.15 -9.29
CA GLY A 71 -19.33 -6.38 -9.48
C GLY A 71 -19.93 -5.13 -10.13
N GLU A 72 -20.32 -5.27 -11.39
CA GLU A 72 -21.15 -4.30 -12.09
C GLU A 72 -22.34 -3.96 -11.18
N ASN A 73 -22.57 -2.67 -11.00
CA ASN A 73 -23.64 -2.04 -10.22
C ASN A 73 -23.31 -1.75 -8.75
N ASP A 74 -23.13 -0.45 -8.54
CA ASP A 74 -23.42 0.27 -7.30
C ASP A 74 -22.41 0.11 -6.15
N SER A 75 -21.41 0.98 -6.20
CA SER A 75 -20.75 1.56 -5.02
C SER A 75 -20.20 0.56 -4.01
N MET A 76 -19.08 -0.08 -4.32
CA MET A 76 -18.29 -0.80 -3.30
C MET A 76 -17.94 0.11 -2.09
N TRP A 77 -17.77 1.41 -2.33
CA TRP A 77 -17.68 2.45 -1.29
C TRP A 77 -18.90 2.52 -0.35
N ARG A 78 -20.12 2.21 -0.82
CA ARG A 78 -21.35 2.17 0.01
C ARG A 78 -21.50 0.87 0.79
N SER A 79 -20.65 -0.12 0.55
CA SER A 79 -20.72 -1.44 1.19
C SER A 79 -19.69 -1.60 2.30
N VAL A 80 -18.61 -0.81 2.29
CA VAL A 80 -17.67 -0.68 3.43
C VAL A 80 -18.45 -0.06 4.61
N GLY A 81 -18.73 -0.86 5.64
CA GLY A 81 -19.55 -0.44 6.80
C GLY A 81 -21.01 -0.92 6.79
N LYS A 82 -21.47 -1.68 5.78
CA LYS A 82 -22.76 -2.40 5.89
C LYS A 82 -22.61 -3.60 6.83
N GLN A 83 -23.44 -3.67 7.86
CA GLN A 83 -23.54 -4.84 8.74
C GLN A 83 -23.66 -6.13 7.91
N GLY A 84 -22.67 -7.02 8.04
CA GLY A 84 -22.68 -8.37 7.44
C GLY A 84 -21.74 -8.59 6.25
N VAL A 85 -21.02 -7.57 5.76
CA VAL A 85 -19.99 -7.74 4.72
C VAL A 85 -18.61 -7.54 5.36
N THR A 86 -17.95 -8.63 5.71
CA THR A 86 -16.53 -8.58 6.08
C THR A 86 -15.72 -8.29 4.82
N THR A 87 -14.94 -7.21 4.83
CA THR A 87 -14.03 -6.88 3.72
C THR A 87 -12.58 -6.99 4.18
N LEU A 88 -11.63 -7.05 3.23
CA LEU A 88 -10.22 -6.97 3.61
C LEU A 88 -9.92 -5.69 4.40
N ALA A 89 -10.62 -4.59 4.13
CA ALA A 89 -10.44 -3.32 4.82
C ALA A 89 -10.70 -3.39 6.34
N ASP A 90 -11.58 -4.27 6.82
CA ASP A 90 -11.87 -4.40 8.26
C ASP A 90 -10.70 -5.00 9.06
N MET A 91 -9.73 -5.61 8.38
CA MET A 91 -8.56 -6.25 9.00
C MET A 91 -7.33 -5.33 9.08
N TYR A 92 -7.40 -4.12 8.51
CA TYR A 92 -6.29 -3.17 8.46
C TYR A 92 -6.72 -1.82 9.01
N ASP A 93 -5.78 -1.14 9.67
CA ASP A 93 -6.04 0.14 10.34
C ASP A 93 -6.09 1.32 9.37
N TYR A 94 -5.38 1.23 8.25
CA TYR A 94 -5.26 2.30 7.28
C TYR A 94 -5.43 1.78 5.85
N VAL A 95 -6.45 2.30 5.16
CA VAL A 95 -6.80 1.87 3.80
C VAL A 95 -6.86 3.07 2.88
N CYS A 96 -6.15 2.98 1.76
CA CYS A 96 -6.11 4.02 0.74
C CYS A 96 -6.36 3.42 -0.64
N TYR A 97 -7.18 4.08 -1.44
CA TYR A 97 -7.35 3.73 -2.85
C TYR A 97 -6.53 4.67 -3.72
N GLY A 98 -5.85 4.10 -4.71
CA GLY A 98 -4.95 4.84 -5.57
C GLY A 98 -4.75 4.17 -6.90
N LYS A 99 -3.79 4.72 -7.63
CA LYS A 99 -3.41 4.23 -8.95
C LYS A 99 -1.91 4.18 -9.09
N ASN A 100 -1.46 3.09 -9.69
CA ASN A 100 -0.07 2.94 -10.12
C ASN A 100 0.11 3.72 -11.41
N TYR A 101 1.11 4.59 -11.47
CA TYR A 101 1.28 5.46 -12.63
C TYR A 101 2.62 5.25 -13.34
N ARG A 102 3.65 4.78 -12.63
CA ARG A 102 4.98 4.57 -13.22
C ARG A 102 5.66 3.39 -12.57
N MET A 103 6.24 2.55 -13.42
CA MET A 103 7.13 1.47 -13.01
C MET A 103 8.33 1.51 -13.95
N GLU A 104 9.52 1.57 -13.39
CA GLU A 104 10.76 1.58 -14.14
C GLU A 104 11.55 0.33 -13.79
N GLY A 105 11.69 -0.56 -14.77
CA GLY A 105 12.72 -1.59 -14.73
C GLY A 105 13.96 -1.04 -15.43
N GLY A 106 15.06 -0.88 -14.71
CA GLY A 106 16.35 -0.67 -15.34
C GLY A 106 16.94 -1.99 -15.85
N ASP A 107 18.05 -1.94 -16.59
CA ASP A 107 18.85 -3.12 -17.00
C ASP A 107 19.36 -4.00 -15.83
N GLY A 108 19.14 -3.59 -14.58
CA GLY A 108 19.46 -4.36 -13.39
C GLY A 108 18.27 -5.12 -12.82
N ASP A 109 18.53 -6.06 -11.92
CA ASP A 109 17.52 -6.85 -11.21
C ASP A 109 16.58 -6.02 -10.31
N ILE A 110 16.75 -4.69 -10.26
CA ILE A 110 16.05 -3.73 -9.39
C ILE A 110 15.02 -2.94 -10.18
N ILE A 111 13.83 -2.82 -9.61
CA ILE A 111 12.69 -2.07 -10.14
C ILE A 111 12.31 -0.96 -9.20
N LYS A 112 11.95 0.17 -9.80
CA LYS A 112 11.33 1.31 -9.12
C LYS A 112 9.85 1.33 -9.42
N TYR A 113 9.06 1.40 -8.38
CA TYR A 113 7.61 1.40 -8.44
C TYR A 113 7.06 2.67 -7.83
N PHE A 114 6.15 3.32 -8.54
CA PHE A 114 5.51 4.57 -8.12
C PHE A 114 3.99 4.45 -8.19
N ALA A 115 3.36 4.74 -7.05
CA ALA A 115 1.90 4.80 -6.92
C ALA A 115 1.47 6.12 -6.27
N SER A 116 0.23 6.51 -6.54
CA SER A 116 -0.38 7.71 -5.99
C SER A 116 -1.77 7.41 -5.43
N PHE A 117 -1.99 7.81 -4.18
CA PHE A 117 -3.23 7.64 -3.42
C PHE A 117 -3.84 9.02 -3.16
N GLY A 118 -4.42 9.62 -4.20
CA GLY A 118 -5.08 10.93 -4.07
C GLY A 118 -4.15 12.10 -3.69
N GLY A 119 -2.85 12.00 -4.00
CA GLY A 119 -1.83 12.98 -3.64
C GLY A 119 -0.79 12.49 -2.65
N LEU A 120 -1.07 11.39 -1.94
CA LEU A 120 -0.08 10.66 -1.15
C LEU A 120 0.74 9.76 -2.07
N LEU A 121 2.05 9.96 -2.12
CA LEU A 121 2.93 9.21 -3.02
C LEU A 121 3.54 8.01 -2.30
N LEU A 122 3.61 6.89 -3.03
CA LEU A 122 4.34 5.69 -2.65
C LEU A 122 5.44 5.45 -3.67
N TYR A 123 6.66 5.28 -3.16
CA TYR A 123 7.83 4.86 -3.89
C TYR A 123 8.35 3.57 -3.28
N MET A 124 8.60 2.56 -4.09
CA MET A 124 9.28 1.34 -3.67
C MET A 124 10.39 1.00 -4.67
N GLU A 125 11.51 0.53 -4.14
CA GLU A 125 12.65 0.07 -4.94
C GLU A 125 13.11 -1.28 -4.42
N GLY A 126 13.16 -2.28 -5.30
CA GLY A 126 13.51 -3.65 -4.92
C GLY A 126 13.59 -4.62 -6.10
N PRO A 127 13.88 -5.91 -5.86
CA PRO A 127 14.12 -6.87 -6.93
C PRO A 127 12.88 -7.22 -7.76
N HIS A 128 13.04 -7.45 -9.07
CA HIS A 128 11.93 -7.75 -10.02
C HIS A 128 11.04 -8.90 -9.54
N ARG A 129 11.62 -9.93 -8.92
CA ARG A 129 10.88 -11.10 -8.44
C ARG A 129 9.71 -10.75 -7.52
N LYS A 130 9.87 -9.78 -6.61
CA LYS A 130 8.85 -9.39 -5.64
C LYS A 130 7.83 -8.38 -6.22
N LEU A 131 8.19 -7.65 -7.27
CA LEU A 131 7.38 -6.55 -7.83
C LEU A 131 6.72 -6.89 -9.18
N SER A 132 7.00 -8.07 -9.75
CA SER A 132 6.51 -8.48 -11.08
C SER A 132 4.98 -8.62 -11.19
N GLY A 133 4.28 -8.86 -10.06
CA GLY A 133 2.82 -8.96 -10.00
C GLY A 133 2.09 -7.61 -10.12
N LEU A 134 2.79 -6.49 -9.97
CA LEU A 134 2.19 -5.17 -9.93
C LEU A 134 1.98 -4.63 -11.35
N LYS A 135 0.74 -4.69 -11.83
CA LYS A 135 0.33 -4.04 -13.08
C LYS A 135 -0.08 -2.58 -12.84
N ILE A 136 -0.08 -1.80 -13.92
CA ILE A 136 -0.60 -0.43 -13.93
C ILE A 136 -2.12 -0.52 -13.92
N ASP A 137 -2.72 -0.48 -12.73
CA ASP A 137 -4.16 -0.46 -12.53
C ASP A 137 -4.53 0.26 -11.21
N ASP A 138 -5.82 0.28 -10.93
CA ASP A 138 -6.42 0.63 -9.65
C ASP A 138 -5.90 -0.30 -8.53
N ILE A 139 -5.39 0.27 -7.44
CA ILE A 139 -4.81 -0.49 -6.33
C ILE A 139 -5.28 0.05 -4.98
N TYR A 140 -5.47 -0.87 -4.04
CA TYR A 140 -5.73 -0.57 -2.63
C TYR A 140 -4.46 -0.79 -1.84
N MET A 141 -4.06 0.21 -1.07
CA MET A 141 -3.02 0.12 -0.06
C MET A 141 -3.67 -0.13 1.28
N LEU A 142 -3.25 -1.20 1.95
CA LEU A 142 -3.71 -1.65 3.24
C LEU A 142 -2.50 -1.66 4.17
N ILE A 143 -2.59 -0.97 5.31
CA ILE A 143 -1.51 -0.89 6.28
C ILE A 143 -2.06 -1.21 7.65
N LYS A 144 -1.29 -1.98 8.40
CA LYS A 144 -1.51 -2.23 9.83
C LYS A 144 -0.20 -2.12 10.59
N HIS A 145 -0.30 -1.83 11.87
CA HIS A 145 0.85 -1.98 12.76
C HIS A 145 1.19 -3.46 12.90
N SER A 146 2.49 -3.80 12.80
CA SER A 146 2.98 -5.15 13.05
C SER A 146 3.42 -5.33 14.49
#